data_AF-A0A7G8BQ25-F1
#
_entry.id   AF-A0A7G8BQ25-F1
#
_cell.length_a   1.000
_cell.length_b   1.000
_cell.length_c   1.000
_cell.angle_alpha   90.00
_cell.angle_beta   90.00
_cell.angle_gamma   90.00
#
_symmetry.space_group_name_H-M   'P 1'
#
loop_
_entity.id
_entity.type
_entity.pdbx_description
1 polymer ?
#
loop_
_entity_poly.entity_id
_entity_poly.type
_entity_poly.pdbx_seq_one_letter_code
_entity_poly.pdbx_strand_id
1 'polypeptide(L)'
;MSGTVTAINPAAKTIVVNTNDGSFGLFNEQTKSDVALLFENDIRSRTMPADTFKDKGAQVIVYYFGGGFGQSSDRTVVALQNLGAGPIEKDTGTVVKFNKHALTIKTDSGSEETFQIGDTAVAETATGAARAERFDPGKGEQVRVIAALDNGQKTLLFVREM
;
A
#
# COMPACT_ATOMS: atom_id res chain seq x y z
N MET A 1 1.53 1.40 -3.71
CA MET A 1 2.10 2.30 -2.68
C MET A 1 1.14 2.54 -1.52
N SER A 2 1.63 3.12 -0.42
CA SER A 2 0.83 3.47 0.77
C SER A 2 1.24 4.81 1.39
N GLY A 3 0.30 5.48 2.06
CA GLY A 3 0.52 6.81 2.63
C GLY A 3 -0.71 7.41 3.29
N THR A 4 -0.63 8.67 3.68
CA THR A 4 -1.73 9.44 4.26
C THR A 4 -2.26 10.44 3.26
N VAL A 5 -3.59 10.47 3.05
CA VAL A 5 -4.22 11.45 2.15
C VAL A 5 -4.19 12.84 2.79
N THR A 6 -3.44 13.77 2.21
CA THR A 6 -3.27 15.12 2.75
C THR A 6 -4.14 16.15 2.05
N ALA A 7 -4.52 15.93 0.79
CA ALA A 7 -5.45 16.80 0.06
C ALA A 7 -6.26 16.02 -0.98
N ILE A 8 -7.49 16.47 -1.22
CA ILE A 8 -8.36 16.02 -2.30
C ILE A 8 -8.88 17.30 -2.96
N ASN A 9 -8.66 17.45 -4.27
CA ASN A 9 -9.00 18.64 -5.04
C ASN A 9 -10.02 18.29 -6.13
N PRO A 10 -11.34 18.35 -5.83
CA PRO A 10 -12.37 17.93 -6.77
C PRO A 10 -12.41 18.73 -8.08
N ALA A 11 -11.96 20.00 -8.05
CA ALA A 11 -11.91 20.88 -9.21
C ALA A 11 -10.75 20.53 -10.16
N ALA A 12 -9.57 20.23 -9.58
CA ALA A 12 -8.40 19.81 -10.33
C ALA A 12 -8.38 18.32 -10.64
N LYS A 13 -9.29 17.53 -10.05
CA LYS A 13 -9.32 16.07 -10.12
C LYS A 13 -7.99 15.48 -9.66
N THR A 14 -7.51 15.91 -8.51
CA THR A 14 -6.25 15.42 -7.95
C THR A 14 -6.35 15.02 -6.48
N ILE A 15 -5.60 13.99 -6.13
CA ILE A 15 -5.39 13.52 -4.74
C ILE A 15 -3.91 13.65 -4.40
N VAL A 16 -3.62 14.19 -3.22
CA VAL A 16 -2.27 14.30 -2.67
C VAL A 16 -2.12 13.33 -1.51
N VAL A 17 -1.07 12.51 -1.58
CA VAL A 17 -0.74 11.52 -0.56
C VAL A 17 0.68 11.75 -0.08
N ASN A 18 0.87 11.91 1.23
CA ASN A 18 2.19 11.85 1.83
C ASN A 18 2.54 10.37 2.00
N THR A 19 3.52 9.90 1.25
CA THR A 19 3.86 8.47 1.21
C THR A 19 4.68 8.07 2.42
N ASN A 20 4.61 6.80 2.78
CA ASN A 20 5.30 6.31 3.98
C ASN A 20 6.84 6.26 3.84
N ASP A 21 7.41 6.58 2.67
CA ASP A 21 8.84 6.85 2.48
C ASP A 21 9.23 8.31 2.78
N GLY A 22 8.27 9.15 3.17
CA GLY A 22 8.50 10.58 3.42
C GLY A 22 8.48 11.43 2.14
N SER A 23 8.20 10.85 0.98
CA SER A 23 7.95 11.61 -0.25
C SER A 23 6.47 12.02 -0.39
N PHE A 24 6.14 12.72 -1.47
CA PHE A 24 4.77 13.10 -1.79
C PHE A 24 4.35 12.55 -3.15
N GLY A 25 3.13 12.04 -3.21
CA GLY A 25 2.48 11.62 -4.44
C GLY A 25 1.34 12.57 -4.79
N LEU A 26 1.45 13.22 -5.96
CA LEU A 26 0.33 13.88 -6.62
C LEU A 26 -0.25 12.91 -7.65
N PHE A 27 -1.56 12.67 -7.59
CA PHE A 27 -2.26 11.75 -8.48
C PHE A 27 -3.42 12.44 -9.16
N ASN A 28 -3.60 12.18 -10.45
CA ASN A 28 -4.85 12.49 -11.14
C ASN A 28 -5.92 11.45 -10.74
N GLU A 29 -7.13 11.91 -10.43
CA GLU A 29 -8.27 11.03 -10.18
C GLU A 29 -8.70 10.37 -11.49
N GLN A 30 -8.79 9.04 -11.50
CA GLN A 30 -9.45 8.35 -12.60
C GLN A 30 -10.96 8.62 -12.53
N THR A 31 -11.45 9.51 -13.38
CA THR A 31 -12.89 9.84 -13.44
C THR A 31 -13.65 9.02 -14.48
N LYS A 32 -12.98 8.55 -15.54
CA LYS A 32 -13.47 7.63 -16.59
C LYS A 32 -12.26 7.05 -17.30
N SER A 33 -12.11 5.73 -17.39
CA SER A 33 -11.15 5.17 -18.35
C SER A 33 -11.53 3.76 -18.80
N ASP A 34 -11.34 3.54 -20.10
CA ASP A 34 -11.49 2.26 -20.79
C ASP A 34 -10.19 1.42 -20.70
N VAL A 35 -9.27 1.80 -19.80
CA VAL A 35 -8.00 1.11 -19.63
C VAL A 35 -8.26 -0.24 -18.96
N ALA A 36 -7.86 -1.31 -19.63
CA ALA A 36 -7.83 -2.65 -19.04
C ALA A 36 -6.82 -2.66 -17.89
N LEU A 37 -7.33 -2.66 -16.66
CA LEU A 37 -6.52 -2.74 -15.47
C LEU A 37 -6.40 -4.20 -15.04
N LEU A 38 -5.17 -4.68 -14.89
CA LEU A 38 -4.89 -5.92 -14.16
C LEU A 38 -5.04 -5.63 -12.66
N PHE A 39 -6.29 -5.62 -12.21
CA PHE A 39 -6.64 -5.36 -10.83
C PHE A 39 -7.47 -6.54 -10.31
N GLU A 40 -6.85 -7.39 -9.49
CA GLU A 40 -7.52 -8.59 -8.96
C GLU A 40 -8.85 -8.21 -8.27
N ASN A 41 -9.92 -8.92 -8.60
CA ASN A 41 -11.29 -8.58 -8.20
C ASN A 41 -11.49 -8.55 -6.69
N ASP A 42 -10.77 -9.40 -5.97
CA ASP A 42 -10.82 -9.52 -4.52
C ASP A 42 -10.13 -8.34 -3.81
N ILE A 43 -9.08 -7.78 -4.41
CA ILE A 43 -8.46 -6.56 -3.92
C ILE A 43 -9.39 -5.39 -4.26
N ARG A 44 -9.86 -5.31 -5.51
CA ARG A 44 -10.76 -4.26 -6.00
C ARG A 44 -12.03 -4.13 -5.17
N SER A 45 -12.66 -5.24 -4.77
CA SER A 45 -13.91 -5.23 -3.99
C SER A 45 -13.78 -4.58 -2.60
N ARG A 46 -12.54 -4.40 -2.11
CA ARG A 46 -12.22 -3.77 -0.82
C ARG A 46 -11.70 -2.34 -0.97
N THR A 47 -11.80 -1.77 -2.17
CA THR A 47 -11.34 -0.43 -2.48
C THR A 47 -12.50 0.51 -2.81
N MET A 48 -12.24 1.80 -2.71
CA MET A 48 -13.13 2.85 -3.19
C MET A 48 -12.56 3.43 -4.50
N PRO A 49 -13.40 3.62 -5.54
CA PRO A 49 -13.01 4.38 -6.72
C PRO A 49 -12.48 5.77 -6.35
N ALA A 50 -11.42 6.22 -7.02
CA ALA A 50 -10.73 7.45 -6.67
C ALA A 50 -11.62 8.70 -6.68
N ASP A 51 -12.54 8.80 -7.64
CA ASP A 51 -13.50 9.92 -7.78
C ASP A 51 -14.52 9.98 -6.62
N THR A 52 -14.80 8.84 -5.99
CA THR A 52 -15.72 8.72 -4.85
C THR A 52 -15.04 8.87 -3.49
N PHE A 53 -13.70 8.76 -3.40
CA PHE A 53 -12.98 8.85 -2.14
C PHE A 53 -13.04 10.28 -1.54
N LYS A 54 -13.30 10.40 -0.23
CA LYS A 54 -13.44 11.69 0.48
C LYS A 54 -12.70 11.78 1.82
N ASP A 55 -12.06 10.70 2.27
CA ASP A 55 -11.49 10.63 3.62
C ASP A 55 -10.12 11.30 3.70
N LYS A 56 -10.11 12.63 3.87
CA LYS A 56 -8.88 13.39 4.14
C LYS A 56 -8.30 12.97 5.50
N GLY A 57 -6.98 12.76 5.54
CA GLY A 57 -6.25 12.31 6.73
C GLY A 57 -6.24 10.79 6.91
N ALA A 58 -6.95 10.03 6.06
CA ALA A 58 -6.93 8.58 6.12
C ALA A 58 -5.57 8.00 5.71
N GLN A 59 -5.16 6.95 6.40
CA GLN A 59 -4.06 6.08 5.97
C GLN A 59 -4.61 5.12 4.91
N VAL A 60 -3.96 5.06 3.75
CA VAL A 60 -4.47 4.36 2.56
C VAL A 60 -3.39 3.51 1.88
N ILE A 61 -3.84 2.49 1.15
CA ILE A 61 -3.13 1.90 0.01
C ILE A 61 -3.67 2.58 -1.26
N VAL A 62 -2.77 3.07 -2.09
CA VAL A 62 -3.10 3.75 -3.36
C VAL A 62 -2.79 2.81 -4.51
N TYR A 63 -3.82 2.50 -5.30
CA TYR A 63 -3.74 1.72 -6.53
C TYR A 63 -3.71 2.70 -7.71
N TYR A 64 -2.60 2.74 -8.44
CA TYR A 64 -2.38 3.71 -9.50
C TYR A 64 -1.61 3.10 -10.67
N PHE A 65 -1.68 3.75 -11.83
CA PHE A 65 -0.82 3.47 -12.98
C PHE A 65 -0.15 4.75 -13.47
N GLY A 66 0.85 4.61 -14.35
CA GLY A 66 1.67 5.72 -14.81
C GLY A 66 2.84 6.03 -13.86
N GLY A 67 3.74 6.91 -14.28
CA GLY A 67 4.96 7.25 -13.53
C GLY A 67 6.25 6.62 -14.07
N GLY A 68 6.47 6.71 -15.39
CA GLY A 68 7.79 6.46 -15.98
C GLY A 68 8.83 7.52 -15.60
N PHE A 69 10.11 7.24 -15.85
CA PHE A 69 11.25 8.10 -15.54
C PHE A 69 11.01 9.57 -15.90
N GLY A 70 10.82 10.42 -14.88
CA GLY A 70 11.02 11.88 -14.98
C GLY A 70 9.81 12.80 -14.80
N GLN A 71 8.57 12.31 -14.73
CA GLN A 71 7.40 13.19 -14.54
C GLN A 71 6.44 12.58 -13.49
N SER A 72 6.45 13.16 -12.29
CA SER A 72 5.62 12.73 -11.15
C SER A 72 4.12 13.03 -11.31
N SER A 73 3.75 13.80 -12.35
CA SER A 73 2.40 14.28 -12.68
C SER A 73 1.54 13.30 -13.48
N ASP A 74 2.11 12.21 -14.00
CA ASP A 74 1.41 11.30 -14.91
C ASP A 74 0.77 10.10 -14.18
N ARG A 75 0.90 10.07 -12.84
CA ARG A 75 0.31 9.03 -12.01
C ARG A 75 -1.19 9.24 -11.90
N THR A 76 -1.95 8.23 -12.30
CA THR A 76 -3.41 8.25 -12.22
C THR A 76 -3.86 7.23 -11.19
N VAL A 77 -4.55 7.69 -10.15
CA VAL A 77 -5.10 6.81 -9.11
C VAL A 77 -6.40 6.20 -9.60
N VAL A 78 -6.47 4.88 -9.52
CA VAL A 78 -7.64 4.06 -9.87
C VAL A 78 -8.57 3.96 -8.67
N ALA A 79 -8.00 3.59 -7.53
CA ALA A 79 -8.74 3.27 -6.34
C ALA A 79 -7.87 3.47 -5.09
N LEU A 80 -8.53 3.67 -3.97
CA LEU A 80 -7.91 3.78 -2.66
C LEU A 80 -8.54 2.78 -1.71
N GLN A 81 -7.73 2.13 -0.89
CA GLN A 81 -8.19 1.30 0.21
C GLN A 81 -7.84 1.99 1.52
N ASN A 82 -8.86 2.33 2.30
CA ASN A 82 -8.69 2.89 3.64
C ASN A 82 -8.22 1.78 4.60
N LEU A 83 -7.15 2.02 5.35
CA LEU A 83 -6.60 1.09 6.32
C LEU A 83 -7.22 1.25 7.73
N GLY A 84 -8.15 2.20 7.89
CA GLY A 84 -8.86 2.46 9.14
C GLY A 84 -8.12 3.43 10.06
N ALA A 85 -8.77 3.75 11.18
CA ALA A 85 -8.28 4.67 12.21
C ALA A 85 -7.58 3.97 13.40
N GLY A 86 -7.38 2.65 13.32
CA GLY A 86 -6.71 1.89 14.35
C GLY A 86 -5.22 2.24 14.47
N PRO A 87 -4.55 1.82 15.55
CA PRO A 87 -3.10 1.94 15.64
C PRO A 87 -2.48 1.13 14.49
N ILE A 88 -1.76 1.85 13.64
CA ILE A 88 -1.04 1.29 12.51
C ILE A 88 0.44 1.45 12.79
N GLU A 89 1.18 0.36 12.65
CA GLU A 89 2.62 0.32 12.77
C GLU A 89 3.27 0.23 11.39
N LYS A 90 4.46 0.83 11.26
CA LYS A 90 5.22 0.88 10.02
C LYS A 90 6.64 0.49 10.33
N ASP A 91 7.09 -0.59 9.71
CA ASP A 91 8.45 -1.11 9.91
C ASP A 91 9.16 -1.27 8.57
N THR A 92 10.47 -1.06 8.59
CA THR A 92 11.36 -1.37 7.48
C THR A 92 12.43 -2.32 7.99
N GLY A 93 12.81 -3.29 7.15
CA GLY A 93 13.79 -4.27 7.55
C GLY A 93 14.08 -5.31 6.48
N THR A 94 14.86 -6.30 6.87
CA THR A 94 15.31 -7.39 6.01
C THR A 94 14.50 -8.66 6.27
N VAL A 95 14.01 -9.32 5.23
CA VAL A 95 13.27 -10.58 5.35
C VAL A 95 14.16 -11.67 5.95
N VAL A 96 13.72 -12.22 7.07
CA VAL A 96 14.37 -13.35 7.76
C VAL A 96 13.67 -14.66 7.39
N LYS A 97 12.33 -14.64 7.36
CA LYS A 97 11.49 -15.80 7.07
C LYS A 97 10.16 -15.35 6.49
N PHE A 98 9.66 -16.11 5.52
CA PHE A 98 8.33 -15.89 4.95
C PHE A 98 7.60 -17.23 4.77
N ASN A 99 6.29 -17.22 4.98
CA ASN A 99 5.35 -18.24 4.54
C ASN A 99 3.97 -17.60 4.33
N LYS A 100 3.01 -18.36 3.80
CA LYS A 100 1.65 -17.88 3.46
C LYS A 100 0.87 -17.26 4.62
N HIS A 101 1.26 -17.52 5.87
CA HIS A 101 0.59 -17.04 7.07
C HIS A 101 1.39 -16.00 7.85
N ALA A 102 2.70 -15.86 7.61
CA ALA A 102 3.53 -14.95 8.40
C ALA A 102 4.77 -14.47 7.65
N LEU A 103 5.10 -13.20 7.87
CA LEU A 103 6.34 -12.56 7.46
C LEU A 103 7.15 -12.20 8.70
N THR A 104 8.42 -12.58 8.74
CA THR A 104 9.36 -12.16 9.79
C THR A 104 10.47 -11.33 9.16
N ILE A 105 10.69 -10.14 9.70
CA ILE A 105 11.77 -9.25 9.28
C ILE A 105 12.69 -8.96 10.46
N LYS A 106 13.97 -8.75 10.17
CA LYS A 106 14.86 -8.04 11.07
C LYS A 106 14.72 -6.56 10.76
N THR A 107 14.08 -5.83 11.66
CA THR A 107 13.88 -4.38 11.53
C THR A 107 15.21 -3.64 11.50
N ASP A 108 15.22 -2.42 10.98
CA ASP A 108 16.41 -1.55 10.97
C ASP A 108 16.93 -1.25 12.38
N SER A 109 16.07 -1.39 13.41
CA SER A 109 16.47 -1.30 14.83
C SER A 109 17.29 -2.50 15.31
N GLY A 110 17.35 -3.58 14.54
CA GLY A 110 18.04 -4.83 14.85
C GLY A 110 17.15 -5.91 15.48
N SER A 111 15.91 -5.58 15.86
CA SER A 111 14.95 -6.54 16.42
C SER A 111 14.28 -7.38 15.34
N GLU A 112 14.04 -8.67 15.61
CA GLU A 112 13.20 -9.51 14.77
C GLU A 112 11.73 -9.35 15.14
N GLU A 113 10.89 -9.13 14.13
CA GLU A 113 9.45 -8.97 14.29
C GLU A 113 8.70 -9.85 13.32
N THR A 114 7.62 -10.46 13.80
CA THR A 114 6.74 -11.33 13.01
C THR A 114 5.37 -10.70 12.87
N PHE A 115 4.91 -10.64 11.61
CA PHE A 115 3.62 -10.13 11.20
C PHE A 115 2.78 -11.29 10.67
N GLN A 116 1.58 -11.47 11.21
CA GLN A 116 0.62 -12.43 10.66
C GLN A 116 0.04 -11.87 9.36
N ILE A 117 0.05 -12.66 8.29
CA ILE A 117 -0.55 -12.25 7.02
C ILE A 117 -2.05 -12.28 7.17
N GLY A 118 -2.68 -11.09 7.18
CA GLY A 118 -4.13 -10.99 7.19
C GLY A 118 -4.74 -11.38 5.84
N ASP A 119 -5.99 -11.82 5.84
CA ASP A 119 -6.75 -12.20 4.63
C ASP A 119 -6.88 -11.05 3.62
N THR A 120 -6.70 -9.81 4.09
CA THR A 120 -6.75 -8.60 3.29
C THR A 120 -5.41 -7.93 3.07
N ALA A 121 -4.32 -8.59 3.44
CA ALA A 121 -2.97 -8.08 3.26
C ALA A 121 -2.63 -8.01 1.78
N VAL A 122 -2.02 -6.88 1.38
CA VAL A 122 -1.64 -6.61 -0.01
C VAL A 122 -0.13 -6.46 -0.12
N ALA A 123 0.45 -7.07 -1.15
CA ALA A 123 1.83 -6.87 -1.53
C ALA A 123 1.91 -5.98 -2.77
N GLU A 124 2.78 -4.97 -2.75
CA GLU A 124 3.23 -4.25 -3.94
C GLU A 124 4.47 -4.94 -4.51
N THR A 125 4.35 -5.44 -5.74
CA THR A 125 5.41 -6.13 -6.48
C THR A 125 5.79 -5.33 -7.73
N ALA A 126 6.85 -5.75 -8.42
CA ALA A 126 7.27 -5.16 -9.69
C ALA A 126 6.19 -5.19 -10.79
N THR A 127 5.22 -6.11 -10.71
CA THR A 127 4.15 -6.28 -11.70
C THR A 127 2.81 -5.72 -11.26
N GLY A 128 2.69 -5.24 -10.01
CA GLY A 128 1.48 -4.60 -9.50
C GLY A 128 1.13 -5.01 -8.07
N ALA A 129 -0.13 -4.79 -7.70
CA ALA A 129 -0.63 -5.21 -6.40
C ALA A 129 -1.13 -6.65 -6.43
N ALA A 130 -0.71 -7.45 -5.46
CA ALA A 130 -1.10 -8.85 -5.28
C ALA A 130 -1.53 -9.12 -3.84
N ARG A 131 -2.13 -10.28 -3.58
CA ARG A 131 -2.32 -10.75 -2.20
C ARG A 131 -0.99 -11.01 -1.53
N ALA A 132 -0.83 -10.59 -0.28
CA ALA A 132 0.42 -10.80 0.45
C ALA A 132 0.72 -12.28 0.74
N GLU A 133 -0.29 -13.17 0.80
CA GLU A 133 -0.07 -14.62 0.91
C GLU A 133 0.63 -15.23 -0.33
N ARG A 134 0.60 -14.51 -1.46
CA ARG A 134 1.26 -14.86 -2.72
C ARG A 134 2.52 -14.04 -2.96
N PHE A 135 2.86 -13.15 -2.04
CA PHE A 135 4.17 -12.54 -2.00
C PHE A 135 5.20 -13.67 -1.84
N ASP A 136 6.37 -13.59 -2.47
CA ASP A 136 7.42 -14.60 -2.33
C ASP A 136 8.79 -13.93 -2.23
N PRO A 137 9.01 -13.13 -1.18
CA PRO A 137 10.26 -12.41 -1.03
C PRO A 137 11.39 -13.38 -0.66
N GLY A 138 12.54 -13.16 -1.26
CA GLY A 138 13.77 -13.82 -0.90
C GLY A 138 14.23 -13.45 0.52
N LYS A 139 14.80 -14.43 1.24
CA LYS A 139 15.51 -14.13 2.48
C LYS A 139 16.66 -13.15 2.19
N GLY A 140 16.77 -12.09 2.97
CA GLY A 140 17.78 -11.03 2.77
C GLY A 140 17.26 -9.83 1.98
N GLU A 141 16.07 -9.90 1.39
CA GLU A 141 15.47 -8.76 0.70
C GLU A 141 15.00 -7.69 1.68
N GLN A 142 15.08 -6.42 1.27
CA GLN A 142 14.54 -5.32 2.05
C GLN A 142 13.06 -5.12 1.73
N VAL A 143 12.28 -4.97 2.78
CA VAL A 143 10.84 -4.72 2.67
C VAL A 143 10.43 -3.60 3.61
N ARG A 144 9.33 -2.95 3.24
CA ARG A 144 8.57 -2.10 4.15
C ARG A 144 7.20 -2.68 4.37
N VAL A 145 6.78 -2.72 5.63
CA VAL A 145 5.50 -3.27 6.06
C VAL A 145 4.64 -2.21 6.74
N ILE A 146 3.34 -2.43 6.66
CA ILE A 146 2.33 -1.75 7.47
C ILE A 146 1.51 -2.83 8.13
N ALA A 147 1.30 -2.70 9.44
CA ALA A 147 0.52 -3.63 10.22
C ALA A 147 -0.54 -2.92 11.07
N ALA A 148 -1.69 -3.58 11.24
CA ALA A 148 -2.60 -3.28 12.32
C ALA A 148 -2.05 -3.89 13.61
N LEU A 149 -2.12 -3.14 14.70
CA LEU A 149 -1.83 -3.64 16.03
C LEU A 149 -3.15 -3.91 16.76
N ASP A 150 -3.41 -5.17 17.09
CA ASP A 150 -4.54 -5.57 17.93
C ASP A 150 -4.07 -6.47 19.07
N ASN A 151 -4.25 -6.01 20.31
CA ASN A 151 -3.87 -6.74 21.52
C ASN A 151 -2.45 -7.32 21.51
N GLY A 152 -1.49 -6.59 20.93
CA GLY A 152 -0.08 -7.01 20.83
C GLY A 152 0.22 -7.96 19.66
N GLN A 153 -0.79 -8.36 18.88
CA GLN A 153 -0.58 -9.06 17.61
C GLN A 153 -0.45 -8.04 16.47
N LYS A 154 0.57 -8.23 15.64
CA LYS A 154 0.77 -7.45 14.41
C LYS A 154 0.20 -8.20 13.23
N THR A 155 -0.87 -7.68 12.64
CA THR A 155 -1.47 -8.20 11.41
C THR A 155 -1.03 -7.37 10.23
N LEU A 156 -0.32 -7.98 9.28
CA LEU A 156 0.12 -7.34 8.05
C LEU A 156 -1.08 -6.83 7.26
N LEU A 157 -1.04 -5.56 6.87
CA LEU A 157 -2.01 -4.92 5.98
C LEU A 157 -1.40 -4.68 4.60
N PHE A 158 -0.12 -4.29 4.57
CA PHE A 158 0.59 -3.95 3.35
C PHE A 158 2.07 -4.31 3.45
N VAL A 159 2.65 -4.82 2.38
CA VAL A 159 4.09 -5.04 2.23
C VAL A 159 4.55 -4.58 0.86
N ARG A 160 5.77 -4.06 0.76
CA ARG A 160 6.43 -3.79 -0.51
C ARG A 160 7.92 -4.13 -0.43
N GLU A 161 8.46 -4.57 -1.55
CA GLU A 161 9.91 -4.61 -1.76
C GLU A 161 10.46 -3.17 -1.90
N MET A 162 11.71 -3.00 -1.52
CA MET A 162 12.44 -1.71 -1.51
C MET A 162 13.52 -1.66 -2.58
#